data_AF-A0A932Z3T5-F1
#
_entry.id   AF-A0A932Z3T5-F1
#
_cell.length_a   1.000
_cell.length_b   1.000
_cell.length_c   1.000
_cell.angle_alpha   90.00
_cell.angle_beta   90.00
_cell.angle_gamma   90.00
#
_symmetry.space_group_name_H-M   'P 1'
#
loop_
_entity.id
_entity.type
_entity.pdbx_description
1 polymer ?
#
loop_
_entity_poly.entity_id
_entity_poly.type
_entity_poly.pdbx_seq_one_letter_code
_entity_poly.pdbx_strand_id
1 'polypeptide(L)' 'MLEWIGLPVGRWLIFGIILMPIYGMLLGWFLGKPRNFRMAFRGLAYLLGLIVVLWGGLFLLSMVIKLFFFLYPVTVAG' A
#
# COMPACT_ATOMS: atom_id res chain seq x y z
N MET A 1 -14.51 -6.67 21.82
CA MET A 1 -15.72 -5.83 22.07
C MET A 1 -16.26 -5.13 20.80
N LEU A 2 -15.88 -5.51 19.57
CA LEU A 2 -16.37 -4.91 18.31
C LEU A 2 -16.94 -5.95 17.31
N GLU A 3 -17.14 -7.20 17.72
CA GLU A 3 -17.59 -8.29 16.82
C GLU A 3 -19.09 -8.22 16.49
N TRP A 4 -19.85 -7.43 17.27
CA TRP A 4 -21.29 -7.23 17.11
C TRP A 4 -21.70 -6.41 15.87
N ILE A 5 -20.73 -5.79 15.18
CA ILE A 5 -20.90 -5.12 13.87
C ILE A 5 -20.43 -6.00 12.70
N GLY A 6 -20.12 -7.29 12.94
CA GLY A 6 -19.75 -8.24 11.88
C GLY A 6 -18.35 -8.02 11.29
N LEU A 7 -17.49 -7.24 11.95
CA LEU A 7 -16.14 -6.95 11.48
C LEU A 7 -15.09 -7.60 12.40
N PRO A 8 -14.16 -8.42 11.84
CA PRO A 8 -13.02 -8.99 12.56
C PRO A 8 -12.22 -7.91 13.27
N VAL A 9 -11.93 -8.13 14.55
CA VAL A 9 -11.22 -7.18 15.43
C VAL A 9 -9.93 -6.67 14.79
N GLY A 10 -9.17 -7.53 14.12
CA GLY A 10 -7.92 -7.16 13.45
C GLY A 10 -8.08 -6.13 12.32
N ARG A 11 -9.19 -6.15 11.57
CA ARG A 11 -9.43 -5.18 10.48
C ARG A 11 -9.68 -3.78 11.04
N TRP A 12 -10.52 -3.67 12.08
CA TRP A 12 -10.81 -2.38 12.71
C TRP A 12 -9.61 -1.79 13.43
N LEU A 13 -8.79 -2.63 14.06
CA LEU A 13 -7.57 -2.17 14.73
C LEU A 13 -6.59 -1.55 13.72
N ILE A 14 -6.33 -2.25 12.61
CA ILE A 14 -5.38 -1.80 11.58
C ILE A 14 -5.93 -0.56 10.88
N PHE A 15 -7.11 -0.65 10.27
CA PHE A 15 -7.64 0.44 9.46
C PHE A 15 -8.19 1.60 10.27
N GLY A 16 -8.71 1.35 11.48
CA GLY A 16 -9.25 2.41 12.33
C GLY A 16 -8.17 3.11 13.13
N ILE A 17 -7.47 2.37 14.00
CA ILE A 17 -6.59 2.96 15.02
C ILE A 17 -5.18 3.20 14.48
N ILE A 18 -4.58 2.16 13.88
CA ILE A 18 -3.19 2.24 13.41
C ILE A 18 -3.05 3.20 12.21
N LEU A 19 -4.02 3.17 11.28
CA LEU A 19 -4.06 4.08 10.14
C LEU A 19 -4.61 5.48 10.46
N MET A 20 -5.21 5.70 11.64
CA MET A 20 -5.71 7.00 12.07
C MET A 20 -4.73 8.18 11.83
N PRO A 21 -3.46 8.13 12.27
CA PRO A 21 -2.51 9.21 12.05
C PRO A 21 -2.25 9.50 10.56
N ILE A 22 -2.31 8.49 9.69
CA ILE A 22 -2.14 8.68 8.24
C ILE A 22 -3.33 9.45 7.68
N TYR A 23 -4.56 9.13 8.09
CA TYR A 23 -5.73 9.90 7.70
C TYR A 23 -5.66 11.33 8.22
N GLY A 24 -5.22 11.52 9.46
CA GLY A 24 -4.99 12.85 10.04
C GLY A 24 -3.97 13.67 9.25
N MET A 25 -2.85 13.05 8.87
CA MET A 25 -1.82 13.68 8.04
C MET A 25 -2.38 14.08 6.67
N LEU A 26 -3.09 13.17 5.98
CA LEU A 26 -3.68 13.46 4.68
C LEU A 26 -4.71 14.58 4.77
N LEU A 27 -5.61 14.54 5.76
CA LEU A 27 -6.58 15.60 6.01
C LEU A 27 -5.87 16.93 6.31
N GLY A 28 -4.85 16.94 7.15
CA GLY A 28 -4.05 18.13 7.45
C GLY A 28 -3.34 18.70 6.23
N TRP A 29 -2.90 17.85 5.30
CA TRP A 29 -2.26 18.28 4.06
C TRP A 29 -3.23 19.01 3.10
N PHE A 30 -4.47 18.52 3.00
CA PHE A 30 -5.47 19.11 2.11
C PHE A 30 -6.25 20.27 2.76
N LEU A 31 -6.43 20.25 4.07
CA LEU A 31 -7.23 21.23 4.82
C LEU A 31 -6.38 22.33 5.49
N GLY A 32 -5.06 22.12 5.65
CA GLY A 32 -4.15 23.06 6.29
C GLY A 32 -3.98 24.37 5.51
N LYS A 33 -3.84 25.49 6.23
CA LYS A 33 -3.47 26.80 5.66
C LYS A 33 -1.96 27.02 5.82
N PRO A 34 -1.25 27.59 4.83
CA PRO A 34 -1.73 28.05 3.52
C PRO A 34 -1.99 26.89 2.55
N ARG A 35 -3.21 26.83 1.99
CA ARG A 35 -3.63 25.73 1.11
C ARG A 35 -3.13 25.97 -0.32
N ASN A 36 -2.10 25.24 -0.75
CA ASN A 36 -1.67 25.19 -2.14
C ASN A 36 -1.96 23.82 -2.75
N PHE A 37 -3.06 23.72 -3.50
CA PHE A 37 -3.47 22.46 -4.14
C PHE A 37 -2.41 21.88 -5.08
N ARG A 38 -1.61 22.70 -5.77
CA ARG A 38 -0.55 22.18 -6.64
C ARG A 38 0.54 21.47 -5.83
N MET A 39 0.88 21.98 -4.65
CA MET A 39 1.86 21.33 -3.77
C MET A 39 1.29 20.06 -3.15
N ALA A 40 0.03 20.09 -2.70
CA ALA A 40 -0.64 18.91 -2.16
C ALA A 40 -0.74 17.77 -3.19
N PHE A 41 -1.08 18.09 -4.44
CA PHE A 41 -1.19 17.08 -5.50
C PHE A 41 0.16 16.47 -5.89
N ARG A 42 1.24 17.26 -5.90
CA ARG A 42 2.60 16.75 -6.14
C ARG A 42 3.00 15.76 -5.06
N GLY A 43 2.75 16.11 -3.81
CA GLY A 43 3.00 15.22 -2.68
C GLY A 43 2.20 13.92 -2.73
N LEU A 44 0.91 14.01 -3.07
CA LEU A 44 0.08 12.83 -3.28
C LEU A 44 0.61 11.96 -4.44
N ALA A 45 1.04 12.57 -5.55
CA ALA A 45 1.63 11.86 -6.68
C ALA A 45 2.91 11.11 -6.28
N TYR A 46 3.78 11.71 -5.46
CA TYR A 46 4.95 11.02 -4.92
C TYR A 46 4.57 9.84 -4.03
N LEU A 47 3.58 10.01 -3.15
CA LEU A 47 3.11 8.96 -2.25
C LEU A 47 2.53 7.77 -3.00
N LEU A 48 1.63 8.04 -3.96
CA LEU A 48 1.07 7.01 -4.83
C LEU A 48 2.14 6.35 -5.69
N GLY A 49 3.08 7.13 -6.24
CA GLY A 49 4.21 6.61 -6.99
C GLY A 49 5.06 5.64 -6.17
N LEU A 50 5.40 5.98 -4.93
CA LEU A 50 6.14 5.09 -4.05
C LEU A 50 5.37 3.82 -3.71
N ILE A 51 4.07 3.92 -3.44
CA ILE A 51 3.23 2.75 -3.17
C ILE A 51 3.22 1.84 -4.41
N VAL A 52 3.02 2.39 -5.61
CA VAL A 52 3.02 1.64 -6.86
C VAL A 52 4.37 0.97 -7.12
N VAL A 53 5.49 1.66 -6.90
CA VAL A 53 6.82 1.08 -7.10
C VAL A 53 7.11 -0.01 -6.07
N LEU A 54 6.74 0.19 -4.81
CA LEU A 54 6.97 -0.79 -3.75
C LEU A 54 6.17 -2.07 -4.01
N TRP A 55 4.88 -1.95 -4.26
CA TRP A 55 4.01 -3.09 -4.51
C TRP A 55 4.23 -3.70 -5.89
N GLY A 56 4.35 -2.86 -6.91
CA GLY A 56 4.60 -3.29 -8.28
C GLY A 56 5.96 -3.94 -8.45
N GLY A 57 7.00 -3.42 -7.79
CA GLY A 57 8.33 -4.02 -7.77
C GLY A 57 8.34 -5.39 -7.10
N LEU A 58 7.68 -5.53 -5.94
CA LEU A 58 7.52 -6.82 -5.26
C LEU A 58 6.74 -7.82 -6.12
N PHE A 59 5.68 -7.37 -6.79
CA PHE A 59 4.92 -8.19 -7.71
C PHE A 59 5.77 -8.65 -8.91
N LEU A 60 6.49 -7.74 -9.56
CA LEU A 60 7.39 -8.06 -10.67
C LEU A 60 8.48 -9.04 -10.25
N LEU A 61 9.10 -8.82 -9.09
CA LEU A 61 10.10 -9.73 -8.53
C LEU A 61 9.51 -11.14 -8.32
N SER A 62 8.27 -11.23 -7.81
CA SER A 62 7.59 -12.52 -7.64
C SER A 62 7.34 -13.23 -8.99
N MET A 63 7.01 -12.48 -10.04
CA MET A 63 6.84 -13.03 -11.40
C MET A 63 8.16 -13.53 -11.97
N VAL A 64 9.25 -12.79 -11.75
CA VAL A 64 10.61 -13.21 -12.15
C VAL A 64 11.00 -14.49 -11.44
N ILE A 65 10.81 -14.57 -10.12
CA ILE A 65 11.07 -15.80 -9.35
C ILE A 65 10.23 -16.95 -9.90
N LYS A 66 8.95 -16.73 -10.16
CA LYS A 66 8.07 -17.74 -10.76
C LYS A 66 8.59 -18.23 -12.12
N LEU A 67 9.04 -17.31 -12.97
CA LEU A 67 9.56 -17.62 -14.30
C LEU A 67 10.78 -18.55 -14.23
N PHE A 68 11.75 -18.23 -13.38
CA PHE A 68 13.01 -18.97 -13.29
C PHE A 68 12.91 -20.29 -12.54
N PHE A 69 12.09 -20.38 -11.48
CA PHE A 69 12.03 -21.56 -10.62
C PHE A 69 10.87 -22.50 -10.93
N PHE A 70 9.78 -22.02 -11.52
CA PHE A 70 8.55 -22.80 -11.68
C PHE A 70 8.06 -22.93 -13.13
N LEU A 71 8.46 -22.02 -14.04
CA LEU A 71 8.06 -22.12 -15.46
C LEU A 71 9.08 -22.88 -16.31
N TYR A 72 10.38 -22.72 -16.06
CA TYR A 72 11.38 -23.64 -16.60
C TYR A 72 11.42 -24.87 -15.69
N PRO A 73 10.96 -26.05 -16.15
CA PRO A 73 11.10 -27.23 -15.33
C PRO A 73 12.61 -27.53 -15.21
N VAL A 74 13.11 -27.62 -13.98
CA VAL A 74 14.48 -28.07 -13.68
C VAL A 74 14.63 -29.58 -13.93
N THR A 75 13.97 -30.10 -14.96
CA THR A 75 13.85 -31.52 -15.31
C THR A 75 14.74 -31.93 -16.49
N VAL A 76 15.61 -31.03 -16.98
CA VAL A 76 16.59 -31.32 -18.05
C VAL A 76 18.01 -31.58 -17.52
N ALA A 77 18.16 -31.73 -16.20
CA ALA A 77 19.37 -32.27 -15.58
C ALA A 77 19.09 -33.68 -15.05
N GLY A 78 18.98 -34.63 -15.97
CA GLY A 78 18.82 -36.06 -15.71
C GLY A 78 19.32 -36.83 -16.93
#